data_AF-A0AAU2WBZ1-F1
#
_entry.id   AF-A0AAU2WBZ1-F1
#
_cell.length_a   1.000
_cell.length_b   1.000
_cell.length_c   1.000
_cell.angle_alpha   90.00
_cell.angle_beta   90.00
_cell.angle_gamma   90.00
#
_symmetry.space_group_name_H-M   'P 1'
#
loop_
_entity.id
_entity.type
_entity.pdbx_description
1 polymer ?
#
loop_
_entity_poly.entity_id
_entity_poly.type
_entity_poly.pdbx_seq_one_letter_code
_entity_poly.pdbx_strand_id
1 'polypeptide(L)'
;MDLLDWYRGRLSSRRLAVLVRHMPRDSALAQGLHGNTAEWTTTDHLLAAVVDYLAEANWMFATVNRDEDAEPLEPPAPVPRPGAAAEDEASAASVPDSLPALEELSRFFS
;
A
#
# COMPACT_ATOMS: atom_id res chain seq x y z
N MET A 1 -6.32 -17.24 28.93
CA MET A 1 -5.14 -18.00 28.46
C MET A 1 -4.04 -16.98 28.23
N ASP A 2 -2.91 -17.15 28.90
CA ASP A 2 -1.76 -16.22 28.87
C ASP A 2 -0.54 -16.94 28.26
N LEU A 3 0.32 -16.23 27.51
CA LEU A 3 1.56 -16.79 26.95
C LEU A 3 2.49 -17.34 28.04
N LEU A 4 2.44 -16.74 29.23
CA LEU A 4 3.20 -17.23 30.39
C LEU A 4 2.73 -18.60 30.89
N ASP A 5 1.56 -19.09 30.46
CA ASP A 5 1.11 -20.44 30.78
C ASP A 5 2.01 -21.52 30.16
N TRP A 6 2.73 -21.21 29.07
CA TRP A 6 3.76 -22.08 28.53
C TRP A 6 4.98 -22.16 29.45
N TYR A 7 5.47 -21.01 29.92
CA TYR A 7 6.58 -20.95 30.88
C TYR A 7 6.25 -21.64 32.21
N ARG A 8 4.98 -21.56 32.65
CA ARG A 8 4.47 -22.23 33.86
C ARG A 8 4.11 -23.72 33.66
N GLY A 9 4.33 -24.28 32.47
CA GLY A 9 4.05 -25.69 32.17
C GLY A 9 2.56 -26.04 32.03
N ARG A 10 1.66 -25.05 31.99
CA ARG A 10 0.20 -25.23 31.81
C ARG A 10 -0.22 -25.28 30.34
N LEU A 11 0.66 -24.88 29.43
CA LEU A 11 0.43 -24.90 27.98
C LEU A 11 1.50 -25.76 27.29
N SER A 12 1.09 -26.71 26.45
CA SER A 12 2.02 -27.52 25.67
C SER A 12 2.58 -26.74 24.47
N SER A 13 3.82 -27.03 24.07
CA SER A 13 4.46 -26.43 22.89
C SER A 13 3.65 -26.68 21.61
N ARG A 14 2.99 -27.84 21.50
CA ARG A 14 2.10 -28.16 20.37
C ARG A 14 0.90 -27.22 20.32
N ARG A 15 0.28 -26.89 21.46
CA ARG A 15 -0.84 -25.95 21.53
C ARG A 15 -0.38 -24.51 21.27
N LEU A 16 0.80 -24.13 21.77
CA LEU A 16 1.39 -22.82 21.48
C LEU A 16 1.62 -22.64 19.96
N ALA A 17 2.20 -23.64 19.30
CA ALA A 17 2.43 -23.59 17.85
C ALA A 17 1.14 -23.43 17.03
N VAL A 18 0.05 -24.07 17.46
CA VAL A 18 -1.28 -23.91 16.83
C VAL A 18 -1.80 -22.48 17.01
N LEU A 19 -1.69 -21.89 18.21
CA LEU A 19 -2.11 -20.52 18.47
C LEU A 19 -1.34 -19.52 17.61
N VAL A 20 -0.01 -19.66 17.52
CA VAL A 20 0.82 -18.78 16.68
C VAL A 20 0.48 -18.94 15.19
N ARG A 21 0.27 -20.17 14.72
CA ARG A 21 -0.03 -20.45 13.30
C ARG A 21 -1.42 -19.98 12.86
N HIS A 22 -2.39 -19.93 13.76
CA HIS A 22 -3.76 -19.49 13.47
C HIS A 22 -4.06 -18.09 14.01
N MET A 23 -3.02 -17.35 14.36
CA MET A 23 -3.19 -16.00 14.85
C MET A 23 -3.71 -15.07 13.74
N PRO A 24 -4.62 -14.14 14.07
CA PRO A 24 -5.11 -13.15 13.12
C PRO A 24 -3.97 -12.31 12.50
N ARG A 25 -4.14 -11.92 11.23
CA ARG A 25 -3.15 -11.12 10.48
C ARG A 25 -2.94 -9.72 11.06
N ASP A 26 -3.94 -9.19 11.73
CA ASP A 26 -3.94 -7.90 12.43
C ASP A 26 -3.39 -7.98 13.87
N SER A 27 -2.93 -9.15 14.31
CA SER A 27 -2.34 -9.31 15.64
C SER A 27 -1.09 -8.46 15.85
N ALA A 28 -0.86 -8.00 17.09
CA ALA A 28 0.32 -7.22 17.46
C ALA A 28 1.65 -7.92 17.13
N LEU A 29 1.68 -9.27 17.17
CA LEU A 29 2.84 -10.04 16.74
C LEU A 29 3.05 -9.96 15.23
N ALA A 30 2.00 -10.12 14.45
CA ALA A 30 2.07 -10.00 12.99
C ALA A 30 2.49 -8.59 12.56
N GLN A 31 1.94 -7.55 13.21
CA GLN A 31 2.35 -6.16 12.99
C GLN A 31 3.82 -5.92 13.37
N GLY A 32 4.27 -6.41 14.53
CA GLY A 32 5.67 -6.27 14.95
C GLY A 32 6.68 -6.99 14.06
N LEU A 33 6.29 -8.11 13.43
CA LEU A 33 7.14 -8.87 12.51
C LEU A 33 7.17 -8.31 11.08
N HIS A 34 6.04 -7.80 10.58
CA HIS A 34 5.88 -7.41 9.19
C HIS A 34 5.83 -5.88 8.99
N GLY A 35 5.93 -5.10 10.07
CA GLY A 35 5.87 -3.64 10.05
C GLY A 35 4.52 -3.10 9.55
N ASN A 36 4.50 -1.83 9.14
CA ASN A 36 3.32 -1.19 8.54
C ASN A 36 2.91 -1.84 7.20
N THR A 37 3.77 -2.66 6.59
CA THR A 37 3.43 -3.49 5.42
C THR A 37 2.38 -4.57 5.74
N ALA A 38 2.07 -4.78 7.03
CA ALA A 38 1.01 -5.67 7.50
C ALA A 38 -0.39 -5.07 7.45
N GLU A 39 -0.53 -3.75 7.25
CA GLU A 39 -1.83 -3.09 7.40
C GLU A 39 -2.78 -3.41 6.25
N TRP A 40 -2.27 -3.53 5.03
CA TRP A 40 -3.08 -3.87 3.86
C TRP A 40 -2.78 -5.27 3.37
N THR A 41 -3.84 -6.06 3.23
CA THR A 41 -3.80 -7.29 2.48
C THR A 41 -3.78 -7.01 0.98
N THR A 42 -3.44 -8.01 0.17
CA THR A 42 -3.53 -7.91 -1.30
C THR A 42 -4.93 -7.49 -1.75
N THR A 43 -5.98 -7.94 -1.07
CA THR A 43 -7.35 -7.53 -1.36
C THR A 43 -7.55 -6.05 -1.11
N ASP A 44 -6.99 -5.48 -0.04
CA ASP A 44 -7.10 -4.05 0.27
C ASP A 44 -6.39 -3.20 -0.79
N HIS A 45 -5.20 -3.61 -1.23
CA HIS A 45 -4.50 -2.95 -2.33
C HIS A 45 -5.32 -2.95 -3.63
N LEU A 46 -5.93 -4.09 -3.97
CA LEU A 46 -6.76 -4.23 -5.17
C LEU A 46 -8.05 -3.41 -5.06
N LEU A 47 -8.70 -3.40 -3.90
CA LEU A 47 -9.90 -2.60 -3.68
C LEU A 47 -9.60 -1.10 -3.77
N ALA A 48 -8.49 -0.64 -3.19
CA ALA A 48 -8.06 0.75 -3.34
C ALA A 48 -7.83 1.12 -4.82
N ALA A 49 -7.17 0.25 -5.60
CA ALA A 49 -7.01 0.47 -7.04
C ALA A 49 -8.34 0.52 -7.78
N VAL A 50 -9.29 -0.35 -7.44
CA VAL A 50 -10.64 -0.32 -8.02
C VAL A 50 -11.35 1.01 -7.70
N VAL A 51 -11.25 1.50 -6.46
CA VAL A 51 -11.82 2.80 -6.07
C VAL A 51 -11.19 3.94 -6.87
N ASP A 52 -9.86 3.96 -7.01
CA ASP A 52 -9.13 4.97 -7.78
C ASP A 52 -9.62 5.01 -9.23
N TYR A 53 -9.66 3.87 -9.90
CA TYR A 53 -10.09 3.78 -11.30
C TYR A 53 -11.58 4.11 -11.50
N LEU A 54 -12.44 3.77 -10.55
CA LEU A 54 -13.85 4.14 -10.61
C LEU A 54 -14.04 5.65 -10.43
N ALA A 55 -13.30 6.27 -9.51
CA ALA A 55 -13.33 7.71 -9.32
C ALA A 55 -12.86 8.44 -10.60
N GLU A 56 -11.76 7.98 -11.19
CA GLU A 56 -11.23 8.52 -12.45
C GLU A 56 -12.23 8.37 -13.61
N ALA A 57 -12.81 7.18 -13.79
CA ALA A 57 -13.80 6.94 -14.83
C ALA A 57 -15.05 7.83 -14.66
N ASN A 58 -15.53 7.99 -13.43
CA ASN A 58 -16.66 8.86 -13.13
C ASN A 58 -16.32 10.33 -13.37
N TRP A 59 -15.12 10.77 -13.03
CA TRP A 59 -14.65 12.13 -13.31
C TRP A 59 -14.53 12.39 -14.81
N MET A 60 -13.97 11.45 -15.59
CA MET A 60 -13.92 11.55 -17.06
C MET A 60 -15.33 11.63 -17.65
N PHE A 61 -16.25 10.77 -17.18
CA PHE A 61 -17.64 10.78 -17.62
C PHE A 61 -18.32 12.11 -17.30
N ALA A 62 -18.21 12.61 -16.07
CA ALA A 62 -18.77 13.89 -15.68
C ALA A 62 -18.17 15.06 -16.47
N THR A 63 -16.86 15.01 -16.74
CA THR A 63 -16.14 16.03 -17.49
C THR A 63 -16.60 16.10 -18.95
N VAL A 64 -16.89 14.96 -19.58
CA VAL A 64 -17.38 14.91 -20.97
C VAL A 64 -18.85 15.35 -21.07
N ASN A 65 -19.65 15.12 -20.03
CA ASN A 65 -21.10 15.41 -20.02
C ASN A 65 -21.45 16.74 -19.34
N ARG A 66 -20.49 17.63 -19.12
CA ARG A 66 -20.73 18.95 -18.53
C ARG A 66 -21.13 19.98 -19.59
N ASP A 67 -21.77 21.06 -19.14
CA ASP A 67 -22.03 22.23 -19.99
C ASP A 67 -20.71 22.93 -20.39
N GLU A 68 -20.67 23.51 -21.59
CA GLU A 68 -19.46 24.13 -22.17
C GLU A 68 -18.92 25.28 -21.31
N ASP A 69 -19.81 26.04 -20.67
CA ASP A 69 -19.47 27.17 -19.81
C ASP A 69 -19.24 26.78 -18.33
N ALA A 70 -19.34 25.48 -17.99
CA ALA A 70 -19.13 25.02 -16.63
C ALA A 70 -17.64 25.03 -16.26
N GLU A 71 -17.35 25.39 -15.01
CA GLU A 71 -15.99 25.34 -14.45
C GLU A 71 -15.42 23.92 -14.53
N PRO A 72 -14.11 23.75 -14.85
CA PRO A 72 -13.48 22.44 -14.82
C PRO A 72 -13.57 21.73 -13.47
N LEU A 73 -13.89 20.43 -13.54
CA LEU A 73 -13.90 19.55 -12.37
C LEU A 73 -12.48 19.22 -11.94
N GLU A 74 -12.23 19.29 -10.64
CA GLU A 74 -10.97 18.82 -10.06
C GLU A 74 -10.80 17.30 -10.25
N PRO A 75 -9.60 16.83 -10.65
CA PRO A 75 -9.34 15.41 -10.76
C PRO A 75 -9.38 14.73 -9.38
N PRO A 76 -9.86 13.47 -9.30
CA PRO A 76 -9.95 12.77 -8.03
C PRO A 76 -8.56 12.42 -7.49
N ALA A 77 -8.39 12.54 -6.17
CA ALA A 77 -7.20 12.09 -5.48
C ALA A 77 -7.28 10.56 -5.21
N PRO A 78 -6.18 9.81 -5.41
CA PRO A 78 -6.14 8.39 -5.08
C PRO A 78 -6.33 8.12 -3.58
N VAL A 79 -6.80 6.91 -3.24
CA VAL A 79 -6.88 6.45 -1.86
C VAL A 79 -5.49 6.39 -1.24
N PRO A 80 -5.25 7.00 -0.06
CA PRO A 80 -3.94 7.00 0.58
C PRO A 80 -3.52 5.58 0.96
N ARG A 81 -2.38 5.12 0.43
CA ARG A 81 -1.86 3.78 0.66
C ARG A 81 -0.89 3.77 1.86
N PRO A 82 -0.90 2.75 2.72
CA PRO A 82 0.12 2.58 3.75
C PRO A 82 1.51 2.55 3.12
N GLY A 83 2.43 3.34 3.68
CA GLY A 83 3.80 3.48 3.16
C GLY A 83 3.98 4.51 2.05
N ALA A 84 2.92 4.89 1.31
CA ALA A 84 3.03 5.84 0.20
C ALA A 84 3.10 7.32 0.64
N ALA A 85 2.57 7.66 1.82
CA ALA A 85 2.62 9.04 2.33
C ALA A 85 4.06 9.57 2.57
N ALA A 86 5.06 8.68 2.62
CA ALA A 86 6.47 9.08 2.71
C ALA A 86 7.11 9.35 1.33
N GLU A 87 6.46 8.95 0.23
CA GLU A 87 7.02 9.05 -1.12
C GLU A 87 6.62 10.35 -1.82
N ASP A 88 5.46 10.94 -1.52
CA ASP A 88 5.04 12.21 -2.13
C ASP A 88 5.91 13.42 -1.68
N GLU A 89 6.40 13.43 -0.44
CA GLU A 89 7.38 14.44 0.01
C GLU A 89 8.79 14.18 -0.53
N ALA A 90 9.14 12.93 -0.84
CA ALA A 90 10.46 12.56 -1.37
C ALA A 90 10.55 12.69 -2.90
N SER A 91 9.46 12.46 -3.63
CA SER A 91 9.40 12.55 -5.10
C SER A 91 9.46 14.01 -5.59
N ALA A 92 8.93 14.96 -4.80
CA ALA A 92 9.15 16.39 -5.02
C ALA A 92 10.61 16.82 -4.80
N ALA A 93 11.45 15.96 -4.20
CA ALA A 93 12.80 16.26 -3.75
C ALA A 93 13.88 15.31 -4.30
N SER A 94 13.77 14.83 -5.54
CA SER A 94 14.94 14.53 -6.39
C SER A 94 14.54 13.92 -7.73
N VAL A 95 14.39 14.75 -8.76
CA VAL A 95 14.87 14.34 -10.08
C VAL A 95 16.38 14.61 -10.02
N PRO A 96 17.28 13.61 -10.01
CA PRO A 96 18.69 13.90 -10.18
C PRO A 96 18.86 14.59 -11.53
N ASP A 97 19.52 15.76 -11.53
CA ASP A 97 19.82 16.61 -12.70
C ASP A 97 20.59 15.89 -13.83
N SER A 98 20.93 14.62 -13.65
CA SER A 98 21.69 13.78 -14.57
C SER A 98 20.97 12.45 -14.81
N LEU A 99 19.95 12.46 -15.67
CA LEU A 99 19.56 11.23 -16.36
C LEU A 99 20.64 10.94 -17.42
N PRO A 100 21.19 9.72 -17.49
CA PRO A 100 22.20 9.37 -18.48
C PRO A 100 21.63 9.49 -19.89
N ALA A 101 22.45 9.94 -20.83
CA ALA A 101 22.04 10.10 -22.22
C ALA A 101 21.69 8.74 -22.85
N LEU A 102 20.83 8.72 -23.87
CA LEU A 102 20.42 7.50 -24.59
C LEU A 102 21.62 6.66 -25.08
N GLU A 103 22.72 7.32 -25.44
CA GLU A 103 23.97 6.69 -25.86
C GLU A 103 24.71 5.98 -24.72
N GLU A 104 24.61 6.47 -23.49
CA GLU A 104 25.22 5.82 -22.32
C GLU A 104 24.44 4.57 -21.93
N LEU A 105 23.11 4.64 -22.04
CA LEU A 105 22.23 3.48 -21.80
C LEU A 105 22.49 2.37 -22.82
N SER A 106 22.60 2.70 -24.11
CA SER A 106 22.83 1.68 -25.14
C SER A 106 24.19 0.97 -24.98
N ARG A 107 25.21 1.69 -24.49
CA ARG A 107 26.54 1.12 -24.22
C ARG A 107 26.57 0.18 -23.02
N PHE A 108 25.74 0.41 -22.01
CA PHE A 108 25.70 -0.44 -20.82
C PHE A 108 25.15 -1.85 -21.11
N PHE A 109 24.24 -1.98 -22.08
CA PHE A 109 23.55 -3.24 -22.40
C PHE A 109 24.19 -4.07 -23.53
N SER A 110 25.37 -3.68 -24.05
CA SER A 110 26.14 -4.48 -25.02
C SER A 110 27.31 -5.19 -24.36
#